data_AF-A0A0B6ZZ90-F1
#
_entry.id   AF-A0A0B6ZZ90-F1
#
_cell.length_a   1.000
_cell.length_b   1.000
_cell.length_c   1.000
_cell.angle_alpha   90.00
_cell.angle_beta   90.00
_cell.angle_gamma   90.00
#
_symmetry.space_group_name_H-M   'P 1'
#
loop_
_entity.id
_entity.type
_entity.pdbx_description
1 polymer ?
#
loop_
_entity_poly.entity_id
_entity_poly.type
_entity_poly.pdbx_seq_one_letter_code
_entity_poly.pdbx_strand_id
1 'polypeptide(L)'
;GGSLRNAVTTARTLYPDDLTSCPQIRIGSIMWPSVPAGQPASVRCARSQGNATFECANKPVCWKGEPRITECASKNLQAILRKTSVADESGSVVPLSLDETVEVSSMLVKTISTEETTMEDVIVIAHIITALTLTKAINDVMYVKQVEVVMNNIIKVGSALVSAQKSPMWEKMSQKDKVASASSLIVAIETITVSMADKINVPALIIIKDTNIEVEIRVVDIDMLERETQYMVYGSGESNNTFSIPVETLRSLSKGKLARAVFITHFAFSEIMSSHYKEQTTPPQPNKHISNHTTDVYSDVEMRTGVENHQNVEFEEERGPKVASYILSATVGGNRLKSQKLPESVSFTMKHIENVDPRSTALCSFWDQKPGMTLGFWSQDGCYLVSTNKTHTTCKCEHMTNFAILLDVYGMQSGDQVSKVHTTVLRLVTIIGCIISCIALIASWFTFQCFTSLQSERNSIHKNLAFTLLIAELLFVTGIDQAEHKIACSVIAGFLHFFFLAAFTWMFVEG
;
A
#
# COMPACT_ATOMS: atom_id res chain seq x y z
N GLY A 1 1.16 -1.72 -26.93
CA GLY A 1 -0.02 -2.62 -26.97
C GLY A 1 0.17 -3.89 -26.15
N GLY A 2 0.59 -3.78 -24.88
CA GLY A 2 0.61 -4.90 -23.93
C GLY A 2 -0.47 -4.70 -22.88
N SER A 3 -1.73 -4.78 -23.27
CA SER A 3 -2.90 -4.52 -22.41
C SER A 3 -3.74 -5.79 -22.25
N LEU A 4 -4.32 -5.97 -21.07
CA LEU A 4 -5.09 -7.12 -20.57
C LEU A 4 -4.36 -8.45 -20.30
N ARG A 5 -3.54 -8.99 -21.19
CA ARG A 5 -2.97 -10.36 -20.98
C ARG A 5 -2.10 -10.48 -19.73
N ASN A 6 -1.27 -9.48 -19.43
CA ASN A 6 -0.38 -9.52 -18.26
C ASN A 6 -1.16 -9.36 -16.94
N ALA A 7 -2.23 -8.57 -16.91
CA ALA A 7 -3.07 -8.40 -15.72
C ALA A 7 -3.84 -9.68 -15.35
N VAL A 8 -4.32 -10.44 -16.35
CA VAL A 8 -4.95 -11.76 -16.14
C VAL A 8 -3.93 -12.78 -15.64
N THR A 9 -2.66 -12.67 -16.07
CA THR A 9 -1.59 -13.61 -15.68
C THR A 9 -1.11 -13.36 -14.25
N THR A 10 -1.04 -12.10 -13.79
CA THR A 10 -0.68 -11.75 -12.40
C THR A 10 -1.79 -12.07 -11.38
N ALA A 11 -3.07 -12.15 -11.81
CA ALA A 11 -4.15 -12.64 -10.95
C ALA A 11 -4.08 -14.18 -10.77
N ARG A 12 -3.56 -14.88 -11.77
CA ARG A 12 -3.39 -16.34 -11.80
C ARG A 12 -2.39 -16.87 -10.77
N THR A 13 -1.47 -16.04 -10.30
CA THR A 13 -0.45 -16.42 -9.31
C THR A 13 -0.93 -16.35 -7.86
N LEU A 14 -2.13 -15.82 -7.59
CA LEU A 14 -2.68 -15.68 -6.22
C LEU A 14 -3.72 -16.75 -5.86
N TYR A 15 -4.30 -17.43 -6.85
CA TYR A 15 -5.29 -18.48 -6.64
C TYR A 15 -4.90 -19.68 -7.51
N PRO A 16 -4.65 -20.88 -6.94
CA PRO A 16 -4.43 -22.08 -7.73
C PRO A 16 -5.52 -22.26 -8.79
N ASP A 17 -5.15 -22.67 -10.01
CA ASP A 17 -6.10 -22.91 -11.12
C ASP A 17 -7.16 -23.99 -10.79
N ASP A 18 -7.02 -24.71 -9.66
CA ASP A 18 -7.87 -25.83 -9.21
C ASP A 18 -8.92 -25.49 -8.13
N LEU A 19 -9.12 -24.22 -7.75
CA LEU A 19 -10.18 -23.90 -6.78
C LEU A 19 -11.57 -24.19 -7.38
N THR A 20 -12.38 -24.97 -6.67
CA THR A 20 -13.78 -25.28 -7.02
C THR A 20 -14.80 -24.44 -6.24
N SER A 21 -14.36 -23.82 -5.14
CA SER A 21 -15.15 -22.91 -4.31
C SER A 21 -14.32 -21.69 -3.93
N CYS A 22 -14.99 -20.54 -3.72
CA CYS A 22 -14.34 -19.40 -3.10
C CYS A 22 -14.05 -19.74 -1.63
N PRO A 23 -12.84 -19.45 -1.12
CA PRO A 23 -12.45 -19.83 0.23
C PRO A 23 -13.20 -18.97 1.26
N GLN A 24 -13.35 -19.52 2.48
CA GLN A 24 -13.87 -18.75 3.61
C GLN A 24 -12.91 -17.59 3.92
N ILE A 25 -13.46 -16.38 4.04
CA ILE A 25 -12.70 -15.16 4.36
C ILE A 25 -13.46 -14.30 5.34
N ARG A 26 -12.73 -13.46 6.08
CA ARG A 26 -13.31 -12.44 6.96
C ARG A 26 -13.13 -11.07 6.32
N ILE A 27 -14.22 -10.30 6.23
CA ILE A 27 -14.19 -8.88 5.82
C ILE A 27 -14.98 -8.11 6.87
N GLY A 28 -14.31 -7.24 7.61
CA GLY A 28 -14.88 -6.58 8.78
C GLY A 28 -15.45 -7.55 9.82
N SER A 29 -16.72 -7.36 10.19
CA SER A 29 -17.39 -8.23 11.15
C SER A 29 -17.99 -9.51 10.53
N ILE A 30 -17.99 -9.63 9.20
CA ILE A 30 -18.68 -10.70 8.47
C ILE A 30 -17.71 -11.81 8.10
N MET A 31 -18.06 -13.03 8.50
CA MET A 31 -17.41 -14.27 8.06
C MET A 31 -18.13 -14.79 6.81
N TRP A 32 -17.48 -14.68 5.65
CA TRP A 32 -18.01 -15.18 4.39
C TRP A 32 -17.75 -16.69 4.28
N PRO A 33 -18.79 -17.53 4.15
CA PRO A 33 -18.60 -18.97 4.06
C PRO A 33 -17.94 -19.37 2.75
N SER A 34 -17.35 -20.56 2.72
CA SER A 34 -16.92 -21.18 1.47
C SER A 34 -18.13 -21.48 0.59
N VAL A 35 -18.17 -20.97 -0.63
CA VAL A 35 -19.28 -21.18 -1.58
C VAL A 35 -18.78 -21.67 -2.93
N PRO A 36 -19.52 -22.56 -3.61
CA PRO A 36 -19.13 -23.05 -4.94
C PRO A 36 -18.97 -21.91 -5.95
N ALA A 37 -18.07 -22.12 -6.92
CA ALA A 37 -17.88 -21.21 -8.04
C ALA A 37 -19.22 -20.81 -8.69
N GLY A 38 -19.43 -19.50 -8.90
CA GLY A 38 -20.62 -18.96 -9.54
C GLY A 38 -21.85 -18.80 -8.62
N GLN A 39 -21.79 -19.27 -7.37
CA GLN A 39 -22.85 -19.05 -6.40
C GLN A 39 -22.56 -17.82 -5.53
N PRO A 40 -23.57 -16.99 -5.23
CA PRO A 40 -23.41 -15.91 -4.27
C PRO A 40 -23.41 -16.46 -2.85
N ALA A 41 -22.56 -15.91 -1.99
CA ALA A 41 -22.71 -16.07 -0.55
C ALA A 41 -23.72 -15.06 -0.01
N SER A 42 -24.53 -15.49 0.96
CA SER A 42 -25.47 -14.64 1.69
C SER A 42 -25.32 -14.88 3.18
N VAL A 43 -25.03 -13.84 3.95
CA VAL A 43 -24.82 -13.91 5.40
C VAL A 43 -25.77 -12.94 6.10
N ARG A 44 -26.42 -13.39 7.16
CA ARG A 44 -27.31 -12.54 7.97
C ARG A 44 -26.47 -11.50 8.72
N CYS A 45 -26.85 -10.22 8.62
CA CYS A 45 -26.17 -9.17 9.35
C CYS A 45 -26.38 -9.33 10.87
N ALA A 46 -25.34 -9.09 11.68
CA ALA A 46 -25.43 -9.24 13.13
C ALA A 46 -26.24 -8.12 13.82
N ARG A 47 -26.11 -6.88 13.33
CA ARG A 47 -26.72 -5.67 13.94
C ARG A 47 -28.01 -5.21 13.25
N SER A 48 -28.39 -5.82 12.13
CA SER A 48 -29.56 -5.44 11.34
C SER A 48 -30.37 -6.67 10.91
N GLN A 49 -31.55 -6.45 10.34
CA GLN A 49 -32.38 -7.52 9.78
C GLN A 49 -32.10 -7.78 8.29
N GLY A 50 -31.00 -7.27 7.75
CA GLY A 50 -30.59 -7.44 6.36
C GLY A 50 -29.70 -8.66 6.11
N ASN A 51 -29.37 -8.89 4.85
CA ASN A 51 -28.37 -9.86 4.44
C ASN A 51 -27.24 -9.18 3.67
N ALA A 52 -26.00 -9.56 3.99
CA ALA A 52 -24.83 -9.24 3.17
C ALA A 52 -24.70 -10.27 2.05
N THR A 53 -24.38 -9.82 0.83
CA THR A 53 -24.15 -10.73 -0.31
C THR A 53 -22.78 -10.51 -0.95
N PHE A 54 -22.16 -11.58 -1.45
CA PHE A 54 -20.88 -11.49 -2.16
C PHE A 54 -20.81 -12.51 -3.29
N GLU A 55 -20.38 -12.06 -4.48
CA GLU A 55 -20.30 -12.90 -5.67
C GLU A 55 -19.01 -13.73 -5.69
N CYS A 56 -19.14 -15.03 -5.92
CA CYS A 56 -18.02 -15.91 -6.25
C CYS A 56 -17.92 -16.07 -7.78
N ALA A 57 -16.78 -15.71 -8.37
CA ALA A 57 -16.53 -15.87 -9.81
C ALA A 57 -16.33 -17.34 -10.20
N ASN A 58 -16.64 -17.65 -11.47
CA ASN A 58 -16.43 -18.98 -12.04
C ASN A 58 -15.01 -19.22 -12.55
N LYS A 59 -14.36 -18.24 -13.17
CA LYS A 59 -13.00 -18.35 -13.72
C LYS A 59 -12.30 -16.97 -13.74
N PRO A 60 -11.16 -16.79 -13.05
CA PRO A 60 -10.65 -17.67 -11.98
C PRO A 60 -11.67 -17.78 -10.83
N VAL A 61 -11.64 -18.89 -10.08
CA VAL A 61 -12.51 -19.06 -8.91
C VAL A 61 -11.97 -18.20 -7.77
N CYS A 62 -12.59 -17.05 -7.58
CA CYS A 62 -12.25 -16.09 -6.54
C CYS A 62 -13.44 -15.19 -6.21
N TRP A 63 -13.39 -14.54 -5.05
CA TRP A 63 -14.36 -13.51 -4.70
C TRP A 63 -14.28 -12.36 -5.71
N LYS A 64 -15.44 -11.92 -6.21
CA LYS A 64 -15.56 -10.99 -7.32
C LYS A 64 -16.17 -9.68 -6.86
N GLY A 65 -15.46 -8.59 -7.18
CA GLY A 65 -15.92 -7.24 -6.88
C GLY A 65 -16.00 -6.98 -5.38
N GLU A 66 -17.00 -6.21 -4.98
CA GLU A 66 -17.18 -5.75 -3.60
C GLU A 66 -18.38 -6.45 -2.96
N PRO A 67 -18.28 -6.85 -1.68
CA PRO A 67 -19.43 -7.41 -0.99
C PRO A 67 -20.50 -6.33 -0.81
N ARG A 68 -21.75 -6.68 -1.11
CA ARG A 68 -22.90 -5.82 -0.85
C ARG A 68 -23.27 -5.95 0.62
N ILE A 69 -22.80 -4.99 1.41
CA ILE A 69 -23.01 -4.93 2.86
C ILE A 69 -23.92 -3.76 3.26
N THR A 70 -24.56 -3.10 2.30
CA THR A 70 -25.38 -1.92 2.55
C THR A 70 -26.50 -2.17 3.53
N GLU A 71 -27.04 -3.40 3.63
CA GLU A 71 -28.07 -3.74 4.61
C GLU A 71 -27.54 -4.03 6.03
N CYS A 72 -26.23 -4.11 6.24
CA CYS A 72 -25.62 -4.46 7.53
C CYS A 72 -25.32 -3.29 8.46
N ALA A 73 -25.44 -2.05 7.99
CA ALA A 73 -25.27 -0.87 8.84
C ALA A 73 -26.37 -0.73 9.90
N SER A 74 -26.14 0.13 10.89
CA SER A 74 -27.06 0.42 11.99
C SER A 74 -28.47 0.79 11.50
N LYS A 75 -29.50 0.46 12.29
CA LYS A 75 -30.90 0.75 11.94
C LYS A 75 -31.14 2.23 11.61
N ASN A 76 -30.43 3.13 12.31
CA ASN A 76 -30.54 4.57 12.09
C ASN A 76 -29.89 4.98 10.75
N LEU A 77 -28.73 4.43 10.40
CA LEU A 77 -28.12 4.66 9.10
C LEU A 77 -28.95 4.08 7.95
N GLN A 78 -29.59 2.91 8.13
CA GLN A 78 -30.54 2.37 7.15
C GLN A 78 -31.73 3.31 6.93
N ALA A 79 -32.27 3.88 8.01
CA ALA A 79 -33.38 4.83 7.92
C ALA A 79 -32.97 6.09 7.13
N ILE A 80 -31.74 6.57 7.34
CA ILE A 80 -31.20 7.72 6.61
C ILE A 80 -30.95 7.37 5.13
N LEU A 81 -30.34 6.20 4.85
CA LEU A 81 -30.09 5.73 3.49
C LEU A 81 -31.39 5.63 2.66
N ARG A 82 -32.48 5.17 3.27
CA ARG A 82 -33.80 5.13 2.63
C ARG A 82 -34.32 6.52 2.24
N LYS A 83 -34.08 7.54 3.06
CA LYS A 83 -34.43 8.92 2.72
C LYS A 83 -33.68 9.41 1.47
N THR A 84 -32.45 8.92 1.23
CA THR A 84 -31.64 9.32 0.07
C THR A 84 -31.91 8.54 -1.21
N SER A 85 -32.64 7.44 -1.15
CA SER A 85 -32.81 6.48 -2.25
C SER A 85 -34.25 6.40 -2.76
N VAL A 86 -35.00 7.50 -2.67
CA VAL A 86 -36.37 7.56 -3.20
C VAL A 86 -36.31 7.38 -4.72
N ALA A 87 -36.82 6.26 -5.20
CA ALA A 87 -36.99 6.01 -6.63
C ALA A 87 -38.39 6.47 -7.06
N ASP A 88 -38.51 7.08 -8.23
CA ASP A 88 -39.80 7.36 -8.85
C ASP A 88 -40.46 6.08 -9.38
N GLU A 89 -41.68 6.18 -9.91
CA GLU A 89 -42.43 5.05 -10.49
C GLU A 89 -41.69 4.37 -11.67
N SER A 90 -40.69 5.03 -12.26
CA SER A 90 -39.83 4.51 -13.33
C SER A 90 -38.57 3.81 -12.83
N GLY A 91 -38.34 3.81 -11.51
CA GLY A 91 -37.12 3.28 -10.89
C GLY A 91 -35.93 4.23 -10.92
N SER A 92 -36.12 5.49 -11.32
CA SER A 92 -35.07 6.52 -11.35
C SER A 92 -34.93 7.17 -9.98
N VAL A 93 -33.69 7.36 -9.52
CA VAL A 93 -33.42 8.02 -8.23
C VAL A 93 -33.85 9.48 -8.30
N VAL A 94 -34.74 9.90 -7.39
CA VAL A 94 -35.24 11.26 -7.27
C VAL A 94 -34.21 12.14 -6.56
N PRO A 95 -33.76 13.24 -7.19
CA PRO A 95 -32.93 14.26 -6.55
C PRO A 95 -33.55 14.81 -5.26
N LEU A 96 -32.79 14.82 -4.16
CA LEU A 96 -33.20 15.45 -2.90
C LEU A 96 -33.32 16.96 -3.07
N SER A 97 -34.32 17.59 -2.46
CA SER A 97 -34.32 19.05 -2.30
C SER A 97 -33.17 19.50 -1.39
N LEU A 98 -32.88 20.80 -1.41
CA LEU A 98 -31.86 21.36 -0.54
C LEU A 98 -32.21 21.18 0.95
N ASP A 99 -33.47 21.41 1.34
CA ASP A 99 -33.89 21.29 2.73
C ASP A 99 -33.77 19.83 3.22
N GLU A 100 -34.15 18.86 2.39
CA GLU A 100 -33.94 17.43 2.67
C GLU A 100 -32.45 17.07 2.76
N THR A 101 -31.60 17.67 1.93
CA THR A 101 -30.14 17.46 1.98
C THR A 101 -29.55 17.99 3.28
N VAL A 102 -29.99 19.17 3.73
CA VAL A 102 -29.58 19.75 5.01
C VAL A 102 -30.09 18.91 6.18
N GLU A 103 -31.33 18.42 6.12
CA GLU A 103 -31.88 17.53 7.14
C GLU A 103 -31.09 16.22 7.23
N VAL A 104 -30.90 15.53 6.11
CA VAL A 104 -30.17 14.25 6.05
C VAL A 104 -28.74 14.41 6.54
N SER A 105 -28.02 15.44 6.09
CA SER A 105 -26.65 15.68 6.55
C SER A 105 -26.58 15.98 8.05
N SER A 106 -27.57 16.69 8.61
CA SER A 106 -27.66 16.97 10.05
C SER A 106 -27.97 15.71 10.87
N MET A 107 -28.86 14.84 10.37
CA MET A 107 -29.12 13.53 10.98
C MET A 107 -27.85 12.68 11.02
N LEU A 108 -27.06 12.71 9.94
CA LEU A 108 -25.79 11.98 9.83
C LEU A 108 -24.79 12.42 10.91
N VAL A 109 -24.61 13.74 11.09
CA VAL A 109 -23.76 14.29 12.16
C VAL A 109 -24.20 13.75 13.52
N LYS A 110 -25.50 13.84 13.83
CA LYS A 110 -26.04 13.39 15.11
C LYS A 110 -25.79 11.90 15.35
N THR A 111 -26.11 11.05 14.37
CA THR A 111 -25.94 9.59 14.49
C THR A 111 -24.49 9.18 14.76
N ILE A 112 -23.53 9.80 14.06
CA ILE A 112 -22.11 9.44 14.19
C ILE A 112 -21.55 9.87 15.56
N SER A 113 -22.00 11.01 16.08
CA SER A 113 -21.58 11.51 17.39
C SER A 113 -22.14 10.69 18.56
N THR A 114 -23.30 10.05 18.42
CA THR A 114 -23.97 9.37 19.54
C THR A 114 -23.79 7.85 19.56
N GLU A 115 -23.57 7.20 18.42
CA GLU A 115 -23.60 5.73 18.32
C GLU A 115 -22.21 5.12 18.14
N GLU A 116 -22.09 3.84 18.54
CA GLU A 116 -20.95 3.01 18.14
C GLU A 116 -21.01 2.70 16.65
N THR A 117 -19.89 2.95 15.99
CA THR A 117 -19.72 2.81 14.53
C THR A 117 -18.90 1.56 14.24
N THR A 118 -19.27 0.81 13.20
CA THR A 118 -18.48 -0.32 12.66
C THR A 118 -18.01 -0.04 11.24
N MET A 119 -17.17 -0.94 10.69
CA MET A 119 -16.71 -0.86 9.31
C MET A 119 -17.88 -0.77 8.31
N GLU A 120 -18.93 -1.56 8.53
CA GLU A 120 -20.12 -1.58 7.67
C GLU A 120 -20.85 -0.22 7.69
N ASP A 121 -20.86 0.45 8.85
CA ASP A 121 -21.42 1.79 9.01
C ASP A 121 -20.62 2.82 8.19
N VAL A 122 -19.27 2.75 8.19
CA VAL A 122 -18.41 3.66 7.41
C VAL A 122 -18.69 3.56 5.92
N ILE A 123 -18.82 2.35 5.39
CA ILE A 123 -19.13 2.13 3.96
C ILE A 123 -20.52 2.68 3.62
N VAL A 124 -21.52 2.44 4.46
CA VAL A 124 -22.88 2.98 4.21
C VAL A 124 -22.89 4.51 4.32
N ILE A 125 -22.15 5.10 5.25
CA ILE A 125 -22.01 6.57 5.34
C ILE A 125 -21.40 7.13 4.06
N ALA A 126 -20.35 6.51 3.51
CA ALA A 126 -19.77 6.92 2.24
C ALA A 126 -20.79 6.87 1.08
N HIS A 127 -21.64 5.85 1.04
CA HIS A 127 -22.74 5.77 0.06
C HIS A 127 -23.78 6.87 0.25
N ILE A 128 -24.19 7.14 1.50
CA ILE A 128 -25.14 8.23 1.82
C ILE A 128 -24.56 9.57 1.37
N ILE A 129 -23.30 9.87 1.72
CA ILE A 129 -22.60 11.11 1.30
C ILE A 129 -22.58 11.22 -0.23
N THR A 130 -22.28 10.12 -0.92
CA THR A 130 -22.27 10.10 -2.40
C THR A 130 -23.67 10.35 -2.97
N ALA A 131 -24.73 9.81 -2.36
CA ALA A 131 -26.12 10.05 -2.80
C ALA A 131 -26.54 11.52 -2.67
N LEU A 132 -26.00 12.26 -1.69
CA LEU A 132 -26.25 13.70 -1.53
C LEU A 132 -25.67 14.56 -2.67
N THR A 133 -24.86 14.01 -3.57
CA THR A 133 -24.45 14.71 -4.80
C THR A 133 -25.66 15.06 -5.68
N LEU A 134 -26.72 14.25 -5.60
CA LEU A 134 -27.97 14.40 -6.37
C LEU A 134 -28.87 15.52 -5.86
N THR A 135 -28.42 16.40 -4.95
CA THR A 135 -29.25 17.53 -4.49
C THR A 135 -29.71 18.42 -5.65
N LYS A 136 -31.03 18.61 -5.75
CA LYS A 136 -31.70 19.53 -6.68
C LYS A 136 -31.43 20.97 -6.28
N ALA A 137 -30.78 21.69 -7.18
CA ALA A 137 -30.51 23.12 -7.06
C ALA A 137 -31.58 23.96 -7.79
N ILE A 138 -31.76 25.23 -7.39
CA ILE A 138 -32.71 26.14 -8.03
C ILE A 138 -32.12 26.59 -9.37
N ASN A 139 -32.75 26.24 -10.49
CA ASN A 139 -32.20 26.48 -11.83
C ASN A 139 -30.75 25.98 -11.98
N ASP A 140 -30.42 24.87 -11.31
CA ASP A 140 -29.07 24.29 -11.27
C ASP A 140 -27.99 25.16 -10.58
N VAL A 141 -28.41 26.11 -9.75
CA VAL A 141 -27.53 26.99 -8.97
C VAL A 141 -27.85 26.86 -7.48
N MET A 142 -26.80 26.74 -6.67
CA MET A 142 -26.88 26.87 -5.21
C MET A 142 -26.19 28.15 -4.75
N TYR A 143 -26.80 28.83 -3.78
CA TYR A 143 -26.14 29.96 -3.14
C TYR A 143 -24.98 29.48 -2.28
N VAL A 144 -23.90 30.27 -2.23
CA VAL A 144 -22.68 29.98 -1.48
C VAL A 144 -22.97 29.54 -0.03
N LYS A 145 -23.89 30.23 0.65
CA LYS A 145 -24.27 29.91 2.04
C LYS A 145 -24.89 28.52 2.19
N GLN A 146 -25.66 28.07 1.21
CA GLN A 146 -26.31 26.76 1.24
C GLN A 146 -25.28 25.64 1.04
N VAL A 147 -24.33 25.84 0.11
CA VAL A 147 -23.19 24.94 -0.08
C VAL A 147 -22.37 24.84 1.21
N GLU A 148 -22.05 25.97 1.82
CA GLU A 148 -21.29 26.03 3.08
C GLU A 148 -21.94 25.22 4.20
N VAL A 149 -23.26 25.31 4.37
CA VAL A 149 -24.01 24.56 5.40
C VAL A 149 -23.90 23.05 5.17
N VAL A 150 -24.17 22.58 3.96
CA VAL A 150 -24.11 21.15 3.62
C VAL A 150 -22.70 20.64 3.79
N MET A 151 -21.71 21.34 3.24
CA MET A 151 -20.32 20.92 3.32
C MET A 151 -19.80 20.90 4.76
N ASN A 152 -20.16 21.88 5.59
CA ASN A 152 -19.77 21.88 7.00
C ASN A 152 -20.29 20.63 7.75
N ASN A 153 -21.51 20.18 7.49
CA ASN A 153 -22.03 18.93 8.08
C ASN A 153 -21.24 17.70 7.59
N ILE A 154 -20.90 17.64 6.31
CA ILE A 154 -20.20 16.50 5.71
C ILE A 154 -18.75 16.42 6.21
N ILE A 155 -18.07 17.56 6.35
CA ILE A 155 -16.70 17.59 6.90
C ILE A 155 -16.70 17.20 8.37
N LYS A 156 -17.70 17.63 9.16
CA LYS A 156 -17.89 17.14 10.54
C LYS A 156 -18.11 15.64 10.61
N VAL A 157 -18.93 15.08 9.73
CA VAL A 157 -19.14 13.63 9.60
C VAL A 157 -17.83 12.91 9.34
N GLY A 158 -17.10 13.31 8.29
CA GLY A 158 -15.82 12.70 7.92
C GLY A 158 -14.79 12.80 9.03
N SER A 159 -14.64 13.99 9.62
CA SER A 159 -13.70 14.26 10.70
C SER A 159 -14.01 13.47 11.97
N ALA A 160 -15.29 13.32 12.33
CA ALA A 160 -15.71 12.53 13.49
C ALA A 160 -15.40 11.03 13.32
N LEU A 161 -15.53 10.48 12.10
CA LEU A 161 -15.26 9.07 11.80
C LEU A 161 -13.79 8.67 11.99
N VAL A 162 -12.88 9.61 11.77
CA VAL A 162 -11.42 9.41 11.92
C VAL A 162 -10.87 10.07 13.20
N SER A 163 -11.76 10.44 14.12
CA SER A 163 -11.36 11.00 15.42
C SER A 163 -10.73 9.94 16.33
N ALA A 164 -9.92 10.38 17.29
CA ALA A 164 -9.31 9.51 18.30
C ALA A 164 -10.35 8.65 19.05
N GLN A 165 -11.57 9.17 19.27
CA GLN A 165 -12.66 8.42 19.90
C GLN A 165 -13.06 7.16 19.11
N LYS A 166 -12.92 7.20 17.78
CA LYS A 166 -13.27 6.09 16.87
C LYS A 166 -12.06 5.23 16.50
N SER A 167 -10.85 5.54 16.99
CA SER A 167 -9.64 4.72 16.75
C SER A 167 -9.82 3.23 17.04
N PRO A 168 -10.47 2.80 18.15
CA PRO A 168 -10.64 1.37 18.44
C PRO A 168 -11.47 0.61 17.40
N MET A 169 -12.34 1.31 16.65
CA MET A 169 -13.07 0.72 15.52
C MET A 169 -12.11 0.40 14.37
N TRP A 170 -11.25 1.35 14.01
CA TRP A 170 -10.25 1.19 12.96
C TRP A 170 -9.22 0.13 13.33
N GLU A 171 -8.72 0.12 14.56
CA GLU A 171 -7.72 -0.85 15.05
C GLU A 171 -8.19 -2.32 14.94
N LYS A 172 -9.49 -2.58 15.11
CA LYS A 172 -10.09 -3.92 14.96
C LYS A 172 -10.19 -4.39 13.51
N MET A 173 -10.05 -3.49 12.53
CA MET A 173 -10.13 -3.83 11.11
C MET A 173 -8.82 -4.43 10.60
N SER A 174 -8.91 -5.33 9.62
CA SER A 174 -7.73 -5.75 8.86
C SER A 174 -7.17 -4.55 8.07
N GLN A 175 -5.88 -4.57 7.74
CA GLN A 175 -5.27 -3.48 6.96
C GLN A 175 -5.97 -3.25 5.61
N LYS A 176 -6.38 -4.34 4.95
CA LYS A 176 -7.16 -4.29 3.71
C LYS A 176 -8.49 -3.54 3.90
N ASP A 177 -9.18 -3.82 5.01
CA ASP A 177 -10.47 -3.21 5.33
C ASP A 177 -10.34 -1.74 5.73
N LYS A 178 -9.27 -1.39 6.46
CA LYS A 178 -8.92 0.00 6.80
C LYS A 178 -8.75 0.83 5.53
N VAL A 179 -7.88 0.37 4.62
CA VAL A 179 -7.57 1.05 3.36
C VAL A 179 -8.82 1.17 2.48
N ALA A 180 -9.62 0.11 2.36
CA ALA A 180 -10.86 0.12 1.57
C ALA A 180 -11.88 1.11 2.12
N SER A 181 -12.09 1.11 3.44
CA SER A 181 -13.05 2.00 4.10
C SER A 181 -12.59 3.47 4.05
N ALA A 182 -11.30 3.71 4.28
CA ALA A 182 -10.69 5.04 4.15
C ALA A 182 -10.81 5.58 2.72
N SER A 183 -10.45 4.77 1.73
CA SER A 183 -10.53 5.16 0.31
C SER A 183 -11.96 5.50 -0.09
N SER A 184 -12.93 4.68 0.31
CA SER A 184 -14.35 4.92 0.04
C SER A 184 -14.83 6.25 0.64
N LEU A 185 -14.39 6.57 1.86
CA LEU A 185 -14.76 7.81 2.54
C LEU A 185 -14.12 9.04 1.89
N ILE A 186 -12.82 8.98 1.54
CA ILE A 186 -12.12 10.05 0.83
C ILE A 186 -12.81 10.33 -0.52
N VAL A 187 -13.10 9.29 -1.30
CA VAL A 187 -13.78 9.43 -2.59
C VAL A 187 -15.17 10.04 -2.42
N ALA A 188 -15.94 9.61 -1.42
CA ALA A 188 -17.27 10.17 -1.17
C ALA A 188 -17.23 11.67 -0.82
N ILE A 189 -16.32 12.07 0.08
CA ILE A 189 -16.13 13.46 0.49
C ILE A 189 -15.65 14.31 -0.69
N GLU A 190 -14.69 13.82 -1.48
CA GLU A 190 -14.21 14.51 -2.67
C GLU A 190 -15.34 14.70 -3.70
N THR A 191 -16.09 13.63 -3.98
CA THR A 191 -17.17 13.64 -4.99
C THR A 191 -18.28 14.63 -4.64
N ILE A 192 -18.74 14.64 -3.37
CA ILE A 192 -19.75 15.63 -2.96
C ILE A 192 -19.19 17.05 -2.95
N THR A 193 -17.93 17.25 -2.57
CA THR A 193 -17.31 18.58 -2.55
C THR A 193 -17.23 19.16 -3.96
N VAL A 194 -16.78 18.37 -4.93
CA VAL A 194 -16.74 18.75 -6.35
C VAL A 194 -18.15 19.01 -6.89
N SER A 195 -19.12 18.14 -6.57
CA SER A 195 -20.52 18.31 -6.96
C SER A 195 -21.13 19.61 -6.42
N MET A 196 -20.83 19.98 -5.17
CA MET A 196 -21.32 21.22 -4.57
C MET A 196 -20.61 22.45 -5.13
N ALA A 197 -19.31 22.36 -5.43
CA ALA A 197 -18.57 23.42 -6.10
C ALA A 197 -19.13 23.70 -7.51
N ASP A 198 -19.50 22.67 -8.27
CA ASP A 198 -20.11 22.78 -9.59
C ASP A 198 -21.42 23.59 -9.59
N LYS A 199 -22.17 23.57 -8.48
CA LYS A 199 -23.43 24.31 -8.31
C LYS A 199 -23.23 25.80 -7.99
N ILE A 200 -21.99 26.26 -7.80
CA ILE A 200 -21.66 27.67 -7.60
C ILE A 200 -21.35 28.32 -8.96
N ASN A 201 -22.02 29.43 -9.27
CA ASN A 201 -21.90 30.15 -10.54
C ASN A 201 -21.37 31.59 -10.40
N VAL A 202 -20.88 31.95 -9.22
CA VAL A 202 -20.27 33.25 -8.92
C VAL A 202 -18.90 33.03 -8.28
N PRO A 203 -17.94 33.97 -8.42
CA PRO A 203 -16.68 33.89 -7.71
C PRO A 203 -16.91 33.74 -6.19
N ALA A 204 -16.24 32.78 -5.57
CA ALA A 204 -16.45 32.42 -4.17
C ALA A 204 -15.20 31.77 -3.57
N LEU A 205 -15.00 31.96 -2.27
CA LEU A 205 -14.02 31.25 -1.46
C LEU A 205 -14.73 30.71 -0.22
N ILE A 206 -14.77 29.39 -0.08
CA ILE A 206 -15.32 28.70 1.09
C ILE A 206 -14.20 27.90 1.72
N ILE A 207 -13.91 28.16 3.00
CA ILE A 207 -12.92 27.42 3.77
C ILE A 207 -13.65 26.79 4.96
N ILE A 208 -13.59 25.46 5.05
CA ILE A 208 -14.22 24.68 6.11
C ILE A 208 -13.10 23.91 6.82
N LYS A 209 -13.03 24.06 8.14
CA LYS A 209 -12.00 23.47 8.97
C LYS A 209 -12.62 22.66 10.09
N ASP A 210 -12.14 21.44 10.25
CA ASP A 210 -12.38 20.59 11.42
C ASP A 210 -11.03 19.97 11.85
N THR A 211 -11.03 19.26 12.97
CA THR A 211 -9.84 18.68 13.59
C THR A 211 -9.04 17.74 12.69
N ASN A 212 -9.70 16.93 11.85
CA ASN A 212 -9.04 15.91 11.03
C ASN A 212 -9.13 16.14 9.52
N ILE A 213 -9.93 17.11 9.07
CA ILE A 213 -10.14 17.42 7.65
C ILE A 213 -10.30 18.94 7.46
N GLU A 214 -9.56 19.49 6.50
CA GLU A 214 -9.70 20.86 6.03
C GLU A 214 -10.07 20.86 4.54
N VAL A 215 -11.05 21.69 4.17
CA VAL A 215 -11.51 21.85 2.78
C VAL A 215 -11.49 23.32 2.38
N GLU A 216 -10.97 23.59 1.18
CA GLU A 216 -11.10 24.86 0.51
C GLU A 216 -11.76 24.67 -0.86
N ILE A 217 -12.87 25.38 -1.09
CA ILE A 217 -13.53 25.47 -2.39
C ILE A 217 -13.29 26.88 -2.91
N ARG A 218 -12.67 27.00 -4.07
CA ARG A 218 -12.39 28.28 -4.73
C ARG A 218 -13.01 28.30 -6.13
N VAL A 219 -13.86 29.29 -6.37
CA VAL A 219 -14.45 29.57 -7.68
C VAL A 219 -13.91 30.92 -8.14
N VAL A 220 -13.21 30.95 -9.28
CA VAL A 220 -12.56 32.16 -9.79
C VAL A 220 -12.86 32.38 -11.26
N ASP A 221 -12.83 33.64 -11.68
CA ASP A 221 -12.78 33.98 -13.10
C ASP A 221 -11.34 33.78 -13.62
N ILE A 222 -11.20 32.95 -14.64
CA ILE A 222 -9.89 32.54 -15.18
C ILE A 222 -9.19 33.71 -15.85
N ASP A 223 -9.94 34.57 -16.56
CA ASP A 223 -9.37 35.70 -17.29
C ASP A 223 -8.89 36.77 -16.30
N MET A 224 -9.61 36.96 -15.18
CA MET A 224 -9.16 37.82 -14.09
C MET A 224 -7.91 37.29 -13.41
N LEU A 225 -7.87 35.98 -13.11
CA LEU A 225 -6.71 35.35 -12.49
C LEU A 225 -5.47 35.51 -13.36
N GLU A 226 -5.55 35.21 -14.67
CA GLU A 226 -4.41 35.29 -15.60
C GLU A 226 -3.76 36.69 -15.67
N ARG A 227 -4.55 37.75 -15.49
CA ARG A 227 -4.07 39.13 -15.47
C ARG A 227 -3.29 39.47 -14.21
N GLU A 228 -3.59 38.82 -13.09
CA GLU A 228 -2.98 39.08 -11.78
C GLU A 228 -1.81 38.13 -11.52
N THR A 229 -1.99 36.83 -11.79
CA THR A 229 -1.02 35.77 -11.54
C THR A 229 -1.08 34.69 -12.63
N GLN A 230 0.02 33.96 -12.82
CA GLN A 230 0.06 32.81 -13.76
C GLN A 230 -0.27 31.47 -13.08
N TYR A 231 -0.50 31.48 -11.77
CA TYR A 231 -0.76 30.31 -10.95
C TYR A 231 -1.81 30.63 -9.88
N MET A 232 -2.67 29.66 -9.59
CA MET A 232 -3.49 29.64 -8.39
C MET A 232 -2.75 28.88 -7.29
N VAL A 233 -2.51 29.55 -6.16
CA VAL A 233 -1.83 28.97 -5.01
C VAL A 233 -2.81 28.75 -3.86
N TYR A 234 -2.79 27.53 -3.35
CA TYR A 234 -3.42 27.10 -2.10
C TYR A 234 -2.35 26.99 -1.02
N GLY A 235 -2.69 27.43 0.18
CA GLY A 235 -1.83 27.32 1.34
C GLY A 235 -2.68 27.08 2.57
N SER A 236 -2.45 25.96 3.26
CA SER A 236 -3.09 25.70 4.55
C SER A 236 -2.15 26.15 5.66
N GLY A 237 -2.59 27.14 6.45
CA GLY A 237 -1.81 27.64 7.58
C GLY A 237 -1.60 26.59 8.70
N GLU A 238 -2.47 25.59 8.79
CA GLU A 238 -2.38 24.50 9.78
C GLU A 238 -1.41 23.41 9.34
N SER A 239 -1.49 22.97 8.07
CA SER A 239 -0.61 21.93 7.54
C SER A 239 0.76 22.47 7.09
N ASN A 240 0.86 23.77 6.81
CA ASN A 240 1.97 24.39 6.10
C ASN A 240 2.23 23.78 4.70
N ASN A 241 1.21 23.14 4.11
CA ASN A 241 1.25 22.62 2.75
C ASN A 241 0.92 23.73 1.76
N THR A 242 1.56 23.70 0.60
CA THR A 242 1.25 24.58 -0.54
C THR A 242 0.97 23.75 -1.79
N PHE A 243 0.04 24.23 -2.63
CA PHE A 243 -0.31 23.62 -3.90
C PHE A 243 -0.51 24.69 -4.95
N SER A 244 0.15 24.54 -6.09
CA SER A 244 0.15 25.54 -7.17
C SER A 244 -0.37 24.91 -8.46
N ILE A 245 -1.41 25.53 -9.01
CA ILE A 245 -2.05 25.12 -10.27
C ILE A 245 -1.80 26.19 -11.33
N PRO A 246 -1.14 25.85 -12.45
CA PRO A 246 -0.98 26.78 -13.55
C PRO A 246 -2.32 27.17 -14.18
N VAL A 247 -2.43 28.43 -14.63
CA VAL A 247 -3.66 28.95 -15.26
C VAL A 247 -4.00 28.18 -16.54
N GLU A 248 -3.01 27.73 -17.31
CA GLU A 248 -3.24 26.89 -18.51
C GLU A 248 -3.94 25.58 -18.14
N THR A 249 -3.48 24.92 -17.07
CA THR A 249 -4.11 23.70 -16.54
C THR A 249 -5.51 23.99 -16.01
N LEU A 250 -5.70 25.06 -15.24
CA LEU A 250 -7.03 25.48 -14.78
C LEU A 250 -7.99 25.68 -15.95
N ARG A 251 -7.56 26.38 -17.00
CA ARG A 251 -8.34 26.65 -18.21
C ARG A 251 -8.72 25.37 -18.94
N SER A 252 -7.79 24.42 -19.06
CA SER A 252 -8.05 23.13 -19.75
C SER A 252 -9.06 22.24 -19.04
N LEU A 253 -9.13 22.31 -17.71
CA LEU A 253 -10.01 21.47 -16.88
C LEU A 253 -11.36 22.14 -16.59
N SER A 254 -11.43 23.47 -16.69
CA SER A 254 -12.64 24.23 -16.37
C SER A 254 -13.64 24.28 -17.52
N LYS A 255 -14.92 24.44 -17.18
CA LYS A 255 -16.01 24.66 -18.15
C LYS A 255 -16.44 26.12 -18.10
N GLY A 256 -16.20 26.85 -19.19
CA GLY A 256 -16.55 28.26 -19.30
C GLY A 256 -15.52 29.19 -18.65
N LYS A 257 -15.96 30.37 -18.20
CA LYS A 257 -15.08 31.41 -17.65
C LYS A 257 -14.69 31.20 -16.19
N LEU A 258 -15.47 30.40 -15.46
CA LEU A 258 -15.25 30.15 -14.04
C LEU A 258 -14.52 28.81 -13.84
N ALA A 259 -13.35 28.86 -13.21
CA ALA A 259 -12.67 27.68 -12.69
C ALA A 259 -13.17 27.38 -11.29
N ARG A 260 -13.42 26.09 -11.03
CA ARG A 260 -13.84 25.56 -9.72
C ARG A 260 -12.77 24.58 -9.29
N ALA A 261 -12.11 24.89 -8.21
CA ALA A 261 -11.00 24.11 -7.73
C ALA A 261 -11.19 23.84 -6.23
N VAL A 262 -11.08 22.56 -5.89
CA VAL A 262 -11.32 22.00 -4.56
C VAL A 262 -10.00 21.47 -4.05
N PHE A 263 -9.70 21.80 -2.81
CA PHE A 263 -8.52 21.36 -2.09
C PHE A 263 -8.95 20.73 -0.76
N ILE A 264 -8.47 19.53 -0.46
CA ILE A 264 -8.79 18.82 0.78
C ILE A 264 -7.49 18.33 1.42
N THR A 265 -7.28 18.68 2.68
CA THR A 265 -6.20 18.12 3.50
C THR A 265 -6.79 17.15 4.51
N HIS A 266 -6.29 15.92 4.48
CA HIS A 266 -6.70 14.83 5.37
C HIS A 266 -5.60 14.56 6.39
N PHE A 267 -5.82 14.97 7.65
CA PHE A 267 -4.82 14.89 8.71
C PHE A 267 -4.70 13.50 9.34
N ALA A 268 -5.81 12.76 9.45
CA ALA A 268 -5.85 11.45 10.14
C ALA A 268 -5.74 10.23 9.19
N PHE A 269 -5.97 10.40 7.89
CA PHE A 269 -6.00 9.28 6.95
C PHE A 269 -4.61 8.75 6.57
N SER A 270 -3.54 9.52 6.80
CA SER A 270 -2.16 9.11 6.49
C SER A 270 -1.75 7.84 7.26
N GLU A 271 -2.18 7.71 8.52
CA GLU A 271 -1.92 6.54 9.36
C GLU A 271 -2.81 5.34 8.99
N ILE A 272 -4.02 5.59 8.49
CA ILE A 272 -4.95 4.52 8.08
C ILE A 272 -4.52 3.93 6.73
N MET A 273 -3.92 4.74 5.85
CA MET A 273 -3.52 4.38 4.49
C MET A 273 -2.04 4.00 4.34
N SER A 274 -1.30 3.92 5.44
CA SER A 274 0.08 3.42 5.46
C SER A 274 0.11 1.88 5.47
N SER A 275 -0.14 1.21 4.33
CA SER A 275 0.25 -0.20 4.13
C SER A 275 0.32 -0.68 2.66
N HIS A 276 1.27 -1.59 2.42
CA HIS A 276 1.66 -2.34 1.20
C HIS A 276 1.80 -1.59 -0.14
N TYR A 277 3.01 -1.07 -0.37
CA TYR A 277 3.57 -0.90 -1.72
C TYR A 277 3.67 -2.28 -2.41
N LYS A 278 3.07 -2.44 -3.60
CA LYS A 278 3.23 -3.66 -4.40
C LYS A 278 4.40 -3.43 -5.36
N GLU A 279 5.53 -4.06 -5.05
CA GLU A 279 6.70 -4.06 -5.92
C GLU A 279 6.34 -4.70 -7.28
N GLN A 280 6.60 -4.00 -8.38
CA GLN A 280 6.50 -4.56 -9.72
C GLN A 280 7.86 -5.14 -10.12
N THR A 281 8.32 -6.17 -9.42
CA THR A 281 9.53 -6.91 -9.74
C THR A 281 9.19 -8.11 -10.62
N THR A 282 9.44 -8.00 -11.92
CA THR A 282 9.69 -9.18 -12.77
C THR A 282 11.04 -9.77 -12.40
N PRO A 283 11.14 -11.02 -11.90
CA PRO A 283 12.44 -11.64 -11.70
C PRO A 283 13.00 -12.18 -13.04
N PRO A 284 14.30 -11.99 -13.33
CA PRO A 284 14.97 -12.79 -14.35
C PRO A 284 15.13 -14.22 -13.82
N GLN A 285 14.51 -15.19 -14.50
CA GLN A 285 14.74 -16.61 -14.25
C GLN A 285 16.18 -17.00 -14.60
N PRO A 286 16.80 -17.88 -13.80
CA PRO A 286 17.71 -18.88 -14.33
C PRO A 286 17.11 -20.27 -14.15
N ASN A 287 16.96 -20.98 -15.27
CA ASN A 287 16.63 -22.40 -15.37
C ASN A 287 17.34 -23.24 -14.30
N LYS A 288 16.60 -24.11 -13.61
CA LYS A 288 17.18 -25.33 -13.06
C LYS A 288 16.28 -26.53 -13.34
N HIS A 289 16.99 -27.54 -13.85
CA HIS A 289 16.52 -28.79 -14.39
C HIS A 289 15.76 -29.66 -13.39
N ILE A 290 14.82 -30.38 -13.98
CA ILE A 290 14.19 -31.62 -13.54
C ILE A 290 15.24 -32.61 -12.99
N SER A 291 14.97 -33.14 -11.80
CA SER A 291 15.28 -34.54 -11.47
C SER A 291 14.30 -35.04 -10.41
N ASN A 292 13.52 -36.04 -10.82
CA ASN A 292 12.56 -36.81 -10.03
C ASN A 292 13.28 -37.63 -8.95
N HIS A 293 12.64 -37.82 -7.79
CA HIS A 293 12.46 -39.15 -7.19
C HIS A 293 11.38 -39.14 -6.09
N THR A 294 10.47 -40.12 -6.23
CA THR A 294 9.45 -40.72 -5.34
C THR A 294 10.02 -41.14 -3.96
N THR A 295 9.33 -41.44 -2.85
CA THR A 295 8.02 -42.03 -2.44
C THR A 295 8.00 -41.97 -0.88
N ASP A 296 6.94 -41.72 -0.10
CA ASP A 296 5.99 -42.67 0.57
C ASP A 296 5.29 -41.87 1.71
N VAL A 297 3.96 -41.73 1.85
CA VAL A 297 2.87 -42.60 2.42
C VAL A 297 2.80 -42.70 3.98
N TYR A 298 1.69 -42.15 4.56
CA TYR A 298 0.95 -42.41 5.84
C TYR A 298 1.74 -42.55 7.19
N SER A 299 1.32 -42.16 8.40
CA SER A 299 0.08 -41.65 9.01
C SER A 299 0.31 -41.23 10.47
N ASP A 300 -0.74 -40.60 11.02
CA ASP A 300 -1.23 -40.68 12.40
C ASP A 300 -0.90 -39.62 13.44
N VAL A 301 -2.00 -39.33 14.12
CA VAL A 301 -2.31 -38.39 15.19
C VAL A 301 -1.66 -38.83 16.49
N GLU A 302 -0.97 -37.93 17.19
CA GLU A 302 -0.94 -37.97 18.65
C GLU A 302 -0.88 -36.57 19.26
N MET A 303 -1.87 -36.31 20.11
CA MET A 303 -2.04 -35.15 20.95
C MET A 303 -1.38 -35.44 22.30
N ARG A 304 -0.38 -34.63 22.72
CA ARG A 304 -0.06 -34.40 24.14
C ARG A 304 0.91 -33.22 24.36
N THR A 305 0.34 -32.17 24.95
CA THR A 305 0.89 -31.31 26.02
C THR A 305 2.41 -31.09 26.11
N GLY A 306 2.84 -29.84 25.95
CA GLY A 306 4.18 -29.40 26.35
C GLY A 306 4.44 -27.91 26.10
N VAL A 307 4.21 -27.10 27.15
CA VAL A 307 4.94 -25.88 27.55
C VAL A 307 5.35 -24.90 26.42
N GLU A 308 4.61 -23.79 26.35
CA GLU A 308 4.98 -22.59 25.57
C GLU A 308 6.28 -21.98 26.11
N ASN A 309 7.37 -22.10 25.35
CA ASN A 309 8.50 -21.19 25.46
C ASN A 309 8.25 -20.02 24.51
N HIS A 310 7.98 -18.86 25.10
CA HIS A 310 8.08 -17.56 24.43
C HIS A 310 9.52 -17.35 23.94
N GLN A 311 9.80 -17.77 22.71
CA GLN A 311 10.86 -17.15 21.93
C GLN A 311 10.22 -15.97 21.19
N ASN A 312 10.70 -14.78 21.53
CA ASN A 312 10.40 -13.53 20.85
C ASN A 312 10.69 -13.70 19.35
N VAL A 313 9.64 -13.91 18.57
CA VAL A 313 9.66 -13.66 17.13
C VAL A 313 9.70 -12.15 17.00
N GLU A 314 10.91 -11.62 16.82
CA GLU A 314 11.12 -10.25 16.37
C GLU A 314 10.40 -10.13 15.03
N PHE A 315 9.24 -9.45 15.05
CA PHE A 315 8.45 -9.19 13.85
C PHE A 315 9.36 -8.49 12.84
N GLU A 316 9.57 -9.08 11.66
CA GLU A 316 10.22 -8.38 10.55
C GLU A 316 9.46 -7.07 10.32
N GLU A 317 10.10 -5.95 10.63
CA GLU A 317 9.56 -4.62 10.42
C GLU A 317 9.19 -4.46 8.93
N GLU A 318 7.95 -4.06 8.65
CA GLU A 318 7.39 -4.02 7.29
C GLU A 318 8.30 -3.25 6.32
N ARG A 319 8.92 -3.99 5.39
CA ARG A 319 9.88 -3.48 4.39
C ARG A 319 9.19 -2.74 3.24
N GLY A 320 8.48 -1.65 3.52
CA GLY A 320 7.82 -0.83 2.52
C GLY A 320 7.88 0.66 2.83
N PRO A 321 7.77 1.55 1.81
CA PRO A 321 7.70 2.98 2.05
C PRO A 321 6.48 3.35 2.91
N LYS A 322 6.71 4.18 3.93
CA LYS A 322 5.66 4.64 4.86
C LYS A 322 5.17 6.02 4.46
N VAL A 323 3.87 6.29 4.60
CA VAL A 323 3.31 7.63 4.37
C VAL A 323 3.87 8.58 5.43
N ALA A 324 4.48 9.68 4.99
CA ALA A 324 5.21 10.61 5.85
C ALA A 324 4.70 12.05 5.79
N SER A 325 3.61 12.28 5.07
CA SER A 325 2.87 13.54 5.05
C SER A 325 1.39 13.25 5.31
N TYR A 326 0.61 14.30 5.54
CA TYR A 326 -0.84 14.21 5.38
C TYR A 326 -1.21 13.88 3.93
N ILE A 327 -2.47 13.51 3.69
CA ILE A 327 -2.97 13.26 2.32
C ILE A 327 -3.58 14.54 1.78
N LEU A 328 -3.22 14.86 0.54
CA LEU A 328 -3.62 16.09 -0.14
C LEU A 328 -4.44 15.78 -1.38
N SER A 329 -5.71 16.15 -1.39
CA SER A 329 -6.58 16.04 -2.56
C SER A 329 -6.66 17.39 -3.27
N ALA A 330 -6.50 17.39 -4.58
CA ALA A 330 -6.71 18.57 -5.40
C ALA A 330 -7.46 18.19 -6.68
N THR A 331 -8.60 18.84 -6.91
CA THR A 331 -9.49 18.55 -8.05
C THR A 331 -9.97 19.85 -8.68
N VAL A 332 -9.94 19.93 -10.02
CA VAL A 332 -10.35 21.09 -10.80
C VAL A 332 -11.37 20.68 -11.85
N GLY A 333 -12.49 21.41 -11.89
CA GLY A 333 -13.63 21.11 -12.76
C GLY A 333 -14.46 19.91 -12.26
N GLY A 334 -15.62 19.68 -12.87
CA GLY A 334 -16.47 18.53 -12.56
C GLY A 334 -15.78 17.18 -12.85
N ASN A 335 -16.47 16.04 -12.64
CA ASN A 335 -16.00 14.63 -12.67
C ASN A 335 -15.20 14.12 -13.92
N ARG A 336 -14.29 14.91 -14.49
CA ARG A 336 -13.36 14.48 -15.53
C ARG A 336 -12.26 13.66 -14.88
N LEU A 337 -11.96 12.55 -15.54
CA LEU A 337 -11.15 11.44 -15.06
C LEU A 337 -9.82 11.92 -14.46
N LYS A 338 -9.57 11.51 -13.21
CA LYS A 338 -8.33 11.74 -12.44
C LYS A 338 -7.03 11.30 -13.13
N SER A 339 -7.14 10.61 -14.27
CA SER A 339 -6.02 10.05 -15.04
C SER A 339 -5.74 10.78 -16.37
N GLN A 340 -6.36 11.95 -16.62
CA GLN A 340 -6.02 12.75 -17.79
C GLN A 340 -4.68 13.48 -17.58
N LYS A 341 -3.75 13.32 -18.53
CA LYS A 341 -2.48 14.05 -18.52
C LYS A 341 -2.73 15.55 -18.66
N LEU A 342 -2.21 16.33 -17.72
CA LEU A 342 -2.34 17.78 -17.68
C LEU A 342 -1.46 18.44 -18.75
N PRO A 343 -1.87 19.60 -19.31
CA PRO A 343 -1.03 20.36 -20.24
C PRO A 343 0.23 20.90 -19.55
N GLU A 344 0.07 21.41 -18.32
CA GLU A 344 1.17 21.79 -17.45
C GLU A 344 1.04 21.10 -16.09
N SER A 345 2.14 20.53 -15.58
CA SER A 345 2.12 19.80 -14.31
C SER A 345 1.85 20.71 -13.13
N VAL A 346 1.12 20.20 -12.13
CA VAL A 346 0.95 20.87 -10.84
C VAL A 346 2.18 20.70 -9.96
N SER A 347 2.41 21.66 -9.07
CA SER A 347 3.50 21.61 -8.10
C SER A 347 2.96 21.78 -6.69
N PHE A 348 3.46 20.97 -5.75
CA PHE A 348 3.04 21.05 -4.36
C PHE A 348 4.20 20.80 -3.41
N THR A 349 4.17 21.50 -2.27
CA THR A 349 5.13 21.33 -1.18
C THR A 349 4.37 20.88 0.06
N MET A 350 4.78 19.76 0.64
CA MET A 350 4.13 19.19 1.80
C MET A 350 5.10 19.07 2.96
N LYS A 351 4.61 19.41 4.15
CA LYS A 351 5.34 19.23 5.41
C LYS A 351 5.33 17.75 5.79
N HIS A 352 6.46 17.28 6.29
CA HIS A 352 6.58 15.94 6.87
C HIS A 352 5.92 15.90 8.25
N ILE A 353 5.23 14.80 8.56
CA ILE A 353 4.64 14.54 9.88
C ILE A 353 5.76 14.50 10.93
N GLU A 354 6.85 13.80 10.59
CA GLU A 354 8.08 13.73 11.39
C GLU A 354 9.28 14.19 10.57
N ASN A 355 10.32 14.67 11.25
CA ASN A 355 11.56 15.08 10.58
C ASN A 355 12.23 13.88 9.92
N VAL A 356 12.56 14.03 8.65
CA VAL A 356 13.07 12.94 7.81
C VAL A 356 14.58 12.77 8.02
N ASP A 357 15.01 11.51 8.20
CA ASP A 357 16.43 11.15 8.18
C ASP A 357 16.99 11.49 6.79
N PRO A 358 18.10 12.24 6.68
CA PRO A 358 18.76 12.53 5.42
C PRO A 358 19.08 11.30 4.55
N ARG A 359 19.09 10.09 5.11
CA ARG A 359 19.31 8.82 4.40
C ARG A 359 18.04 8.27 3.73
N SER A 360 16.86 8.72 4.13
CA SER A 360 15.59 8.27 3.57
C SER A 360 15.31 8.92 2.22
N THR A 361 14.74 8.16 1.29
CA THR A 361 14.32 8.70 -0.01
C THR A 361 12.86 9.12 0.03
N ALA A 362 12.58 10.38 -0.33
CA ALA A 362 11.21 10.89 -0.44
C ALA A 362 10.60 10.52 -1.81
N LEU A 363 9.42 9.91 -1.76
CA LEU A 363 8.69 9.42 -2.93
C LEU A 363 7.40 10.22 -3.10
N CYS A 364 7.34 11.02 -4.16
CA CYS A 364 6.14 11.75 -4.57
C CYS A 364 5.11 10.77 -5.13
N SER A 365 4.08 10.47 -4.34
CA SER A 365 3.12 9.42 -4.69
C SER A 365 1.69 9.94 -4.72
N PHE A 366 0.84 9.22 -5.44
CA PHE A 366 -0.60 9.43 -5.45
C PHE A 366 -1.35 8.12 -5.24
N TRP A 367 -2.59 8.22 -4.77
CA TRP A 367 -3.46 7.08 -4.58
C TRP A 367 -4.09 6.66 -5.92
N ASP A 368 -3.59 5.58 -6.53
CA ASP A 368 -4.18 4.97 -7.73
C ASP A 368 -5.26 3.98 -7.33
N GLN A 369 -6.51 4.44 -7.39
CA GLN A 369 -7.69 3.60 -7.21
C GLN A 369 -8.49 3.54 -8.51
N LYS A 370 -8.54 2.35 -9.11
CA LYS A 370 -9.31 2.13 -10.33
C LYS A 370 -10.81 2.11 -10.04
N PRO A 371 -11.65 2.64 -10.95
CA PRO A 371 -13.10 2.56 -10.82
C PRO A 371 -13.57 1.10 -10.61
N GLY A 372 -14.39 0.88 -9.59
CA GLY A 372 -14.91 -0.46 -9.24
C GLY A 372 -13.96 -1.35 -8.43
N MET A 373 -12.85 -0.80 -7.92
CA MET A 373 -11.99 -1.47 -6.95
C MET A 373 -12.00 -0.73 -5.61
N THR A 374 -12.24 -1.45 -4.50
CA THR A 374 -12.12 -0.92 -3.13
C THR A 374 -10.68 -0.66 -2.71
N LEU A 375 -9.72 -1.41 -3.27
CA LEU A 375 -8.31 -1.23 -2.98
C LEU A 375 -7.64 -0.39 -4.06
N GLY A 376 -7.02 0.70 -3.62
CA GLY A 376 -5.98 1.40 -4.37
C GLY A 376 -4.60 1.02 -3.86
N PHE A 377 -3.59 1.64 -4.47
CA PHE A 377 -2.20 1.57 -4.02
C PHE A 377 -1.51 2.91 -4.28
N TRP A 378 -0.43 3.18 -3.55
CA TRP A 378 0.42 4.33 -3.81
C TRP A 378 1.25 4.10 -5.07
N SER A 379 1.11 4.98 -6.06
CA SER A 379 1.88 4.98 -7.31
C SER A 379 2.68 6.28 -7.44
N GLN A 380 3.83 6.21 -8.11
CA GLN A 380 4.65 7.37 -8.47
C GLN A 380 4.46 7.77 -9.95
N ASP A 381 3.60 7.07 -10.68
CA ASP A 381 3.42 7.29 -12.11
C ASP A 381 2.99 8.73 -12.42
N GLY A 382 3.79 9.43 -13.22
CA GLY A 382 3.54 10.84 -13.58
C GLY A 382 3.79 11.84 -12.44
N CYS A 383 4.40 11.43 -11.33
CA CYS A 383 4.81 12.28 -10.22
C CYS A 383 6.34 12.25 -10.05
N TYR A 384 6.94 13.42 -9.83
CA TYR A 384 8.39 13.60 -9.80
C TYR A 384 8.82 14.42 -8.59
N LEU A 385 9.90 14.00 -7.95
CA LEU A 385 10.54 14.74 -6.88
C LEU A 385 11.27 15.96 -7.45
N VAL A 386 10.96 17.15 -6.92
CA VAL A 386 11.65 18.40 -7.26
C VAL A 386 12.77 18.68 -6.26
N SER A 387 12.44 18.62 -4.96
CA SER A 387 13.40 18.84 -3.87
C SER A 387 12.86 18.28 -2.57
N THR A 388 13.73 17.77 -1.70
CA THR A 388 13.36 17.36 -0.34
C THR A 388 14.36 17.93 0.66
N ASN A 389 13.88 18.31 1.83
CA ASN A 389 14.69 18.65 2.98
C ASN A 389 14.13 17.89 4.21
N LYS A 390 14.69 18.12 5.41
CA LYS A 390 14.25 17.40 6.62
C LYS A 390 12.75 17.56 6.93
N THR A 391 12.17 18.71 6.60
CA THR A 391 10.82 19.10 7.04
C THR A 391 9.80 19.16 5.93
N HIS A 392 10.21 19.29 4.67
CA HIS A 392 9.33 19.48 3.52
C HIS A 392 9.85 18.75 2.29
N THR A 393 8.92 18.27 1.48
CA THR A 393 9.18 17.76 0.13
C THR A 393 8.33 18.49 -0.87
N THR A 394 8.93 18.86 -2.00
CA THR A 394 8.27 19.48 -3.15
C THR A 394 8.23 18.49 -4.31
N CYS A 395 7.05 18.34 -4.90
CA CYS A 395 6.74 17.40 -5.96
C CYS A 395 6.08 18.11 -7.15
N LYS A 396 6.23 17.51 -8.33
CA LYS A 396 5.56 17.93 -9.57
C LYS A 396 4.82 16.74 -10.17
N CYS A 397 3.52 16.87 -10.45
CA CYS A 397 2.70 15.77 -10.98
C CYS A 397 1.91 16.17 -12.23
N GLU A 398 1.76 15.24 -13.17
CA GLU A 398 1.09 15.44 -14.46
C GLU A 398 -0.42 15.09 -14.44
N HIS A 399 -1.03 14.94 -13.27
CA HIS A 399 -2.45 14.62 -13.06
C HIS A 399 -2.98 15.25 -11.77
N MET A 400 -4.29 15.17 -11.56
CA MET A 400 -5.01 15.67 -10.36
C MET A 400 -5.61 14.48 -9.63
N THR A 401 -5.18 14.21 -8.41
CA THR A 401 -5.54 13.02 -7.63
C THR A 401 -5.43 13.32 -6.11
N ASN A 402 -5.19 12.28 -5.31
CA ASN A 402 -4.87 12.34 -3.89
C ASN A 402 -3.38 12.05 -3.71
N PHE A 403 -2.60 13.03 -3.29
CA PHE A 403 -1.15 12.97 -3.16
C PHE A 403 -0.70 12.72 -1.72
N ALA A 404 0.45 12.07 -1.58
CA ALA A 404 1.19 11.98 -0.32
C ALA A 404 2.70 11.82 -0.59
N ILE A 405 3.50 12.19 0.40
CA ILE A 405 4.93 11.90 0.44
C ILE A 405 5.11 10.59 1.18
N LEU A 406 5.73 9.60 0.53
CA LEU A 406 6.15 8.37 1.17
C LEU A 406 7.66 8.44 1.43
N LEU A 407 8.11 7.83 2.52
CA LEU A 407 9.52 7.69 2.83
C LEU A 407 9.94 6.24 2.73
N ASP A 408 10.96 6.02 1.91
CA ASP A 408 11.68 4.78 1.86
C ASP A 408 12.94 4.91 2.72
N VAL A 409 12.84 4.40 3.95
CA VAL A 409 13.92 4.44 4.97
C VAL A 409 14.99 3.40 4.67
N TYR A 410 14.63 2.32 3.96
CA TYR A 410 15.57 1.24 3.65
C TYR A 410 16.30 1.44 2.34
N GLY A 411 15.91 2.46 1.55
CA GLY A 411 16.46 2.65 0.22
C GLY A 411 16.28 1.37 -0.56
N MET A 412 15.05 1.06 -0.94
CA MET A 412 14.72 0.16 -2.05
C MET A 412 15.20 0.76 -3.39
N GLN A 413 16.42 1.32 -3.43
CA GLN A 413 17.28 1.27 -4.59
C GLN A 413 17.61 -0.21 -4.84
N SER A 414 16.73 -0.85 -5.61
CA SER A 414 17.10 -1.88 -6.58
C SER A 414 18.19 -2.84 -6.11
N GLY A 415 17.88 -3.76 -5.19
CA GLY A 415 18.62 -5.02 -4.94
C GLY A 415 20.13 -4.98 -4.63
N ASP A 416 20.80 -3.83 -4.63
CA ASP A 416 22.26 -3.77 -4.80
C ASP A 416 23.00 -3.31 -3.53
N GLN A 417 22.35 -2.64 -2.57
CA GLN A 417 23.03 -2.10 -1.38
C GLN A 417 22.86 -2.97 -0.12
N VAL A 418 21.70 -3.57 0.12
CA VAL A 418 21.50 -4.52 1.24
C VAL A 418 22.34 -5.79 1.03
N SER A 419 22.50 -6.22 -0.21
CA SER A 419 23.42 -7.30 -0.59
C SER A 419 24.86 -6.95 -0.22
N LYS A 420 25.32 -5.71 -0.43
CA LYS A 420 26.70 -5.30 -0.18
C LYS A 420 27.08 -5.31 1.30
N VAL A 421 26.22 -4.85 2.21
CA VAL A 421 26.56 -4.83 3.65
C VAL A 421 26.61 -6.26 4.21
N HIS A 422 25.61 -7.10 3.90
CA HIS A 422 25.59 -8.49 4.37
C HIS A 422 26.71 -9.33 3.75
N THR A 423 26.99 -9.17 2.46
CA THR A 423 28.12 -9.85 1.80
C THR A 423 29.46 -9.37 2.34
N THR A 424 29.61 -8.09 2.67
CA THR A 424 30.85 -7.54 3.24
C THR A 424 31.13 -8.11 4.63
N VAL A 425 30.12 -8.22 5.50
CA VAL A 425 30.28 -8.79 6.84
C VAL A 425 30.60 -10.29 6.78
N LEU A 426 29.84 -11.07 5.99
CA LEU A 426 30.12 -12.50 5.81
C LEU A 426 31.53 -12.71 5.25
N ARG A 427 31.93 -11.93 4.24
CA ARG A 427 33.26 -12.01 3.63
C ARG A 427 34.38 -11.68 4.63
N LEU A 428 34.19 -10.68 5.49
CA LEU A 428 35.15 -10.34 6.53
C LEU A 428 35.34 -11.48 7.54
N VAL A 429 34.24 -12.06 8.01
CA VAL A 429 34.27 -13.20 8.95
C VAL A 429 34.96 -14.41 8.31
N THR A 430 34.62 -14.73 7.05
CA THR A 430 35.23 -15.83 6.30
C THR A 430 36.73 -15.63 6.10
N ILE A 431 37.19 -14.43 5.71
CA ILE A 431 38.63 -14.16 5.50
C ILE A 431 39.41 -14.29 6.80
N ILE A 432 38.91 -13.71 7.90
CA ILE A 432 39.58 -13.78 9.20
C ILE A 432 39.65 -15.24 9.68
N GLY A 433 38.53 -15.99 9.56
CA GLY A 433 38.49 -17.40 9.89
C GLY A 433 39.50 -18.23 9.09
N CYS A 434 39.58 -18.00 7.78
CA CYS A 434 40.51 -18.72 6.92
C CYS A 434 41.98 -18.43 7.22
N ILE A 435 42.32 -17.19 7.59
CA ILE A 435 43.71 -16.83 7.97
C ILE A 435 44.12 -17.59 9.24
N ILE A 436 43.24 -17.63 10.25
CA ILE A 436 43.51 -18.32 11.51
C ILE A 436 43.70 -19.82 11.26
N SER A 437 42.81 -20.43 10.47
CA SER A 437 42.89 -21.85 10.10
C SER A 437 44.17 -22.18 9.31
N CYS A 438 44.55 -21.35 8.34
CA CYS A 438 45.79 -21.53 7.57
C CYS A 438 47.04 -21.53 8.49
N ILE A 439 47.12 -20.59 9.44
CA ILE A 439 48.24 -20.53 10.39
C ILE A 439 48.30 -21.81 11.23
N ALA A 440 47.16 -22.29 11.73
CA ALA A 440 47.08 -23.52 12.51
C ALA A 440 47.50 -24.75 11.68
N LEU A 441 47.00 -24.89 10.45
CA LEU A 441 47.31 -26.01 9.56
C LEU A 441 48.80 -26.03 9.14
N ILE A 442 49.40 -24.86 8.88
CA ILE A 442 50.84 -24.74 8.58
C ILE A 442 51.68 -25.16 9.80
N ALA A 443 51.32 -24.72 11.00
CA ALA A 443 52.01 -25.10 12.22
C ALA A 443 51.90 -26.62 12.50
N SER A 444 50.72 -27.21 12.33
CA SER A 444 50.53 -28.66 12.45
C SER A 444 51.32 -29.45 11.41
N TRP A 445 51.31 -29.01 10.15
CA TRP A 445 52.09 -29.65 9.09
C TRP A 445 53.60 -29.57 9.35
N PHE A 446 54.11 -28.41 9.76
CA PHE A 446 55.53 -28.21 10.05
C PHE A 446 56.00 -29.02 11.27
N THR A 447 55.19 -29.08 12.34
CA THR A 447 55.53 -29.88 13.53
C THR A 447 55.65 -31.37 13.19
N PHE A 448 54.71 -31.94 12.42
CA PHE A 448 54.82 -33.34 11.98
C PHE A 448 55.94 -33.60 10.99
N GLN A 449 56.40 -32.58 10.24
CA GLN A 449 57.49 -32.70 9.28
C GLN A 449 58.89 -32.57 9.91
N CYS A 450 59.06 -31.67 10.89
CA CYS A 450 60.37 -31.34 11.48
C CYS A 450 60.76 -32.20 12.68
N PHE A 451 59.79 -32.70 13.46
CA PHE A 451 60.07 -33.57 14.60
C PHE A 451 60.16 -35.03 14.15
N THR A 452 61.36 -35.47 13.75
CA THR A 452 61.66 -36.87 13.39
C THR A 452 61.29 -37.86 14.50
N SER A 453 61.29 -37.42 15.76
CA SER A 453 60.88 -38.21 16.93
C SER A 453 59.38 -38.57 16.98
N LEU A 454 58.53 -37.93 16.15
CA LEU A 454 57.09 -38.15 16.11
C LEU A 454 56.63 -38.89 14.83
N GLN A 455 57.54 -39.50 14.07
CA GLN A 455 57.20 -40.25 12.85
C GLN A 455 56.54 -41.60 13.20
N SER A 456 55.21 -41.58 13.30
CA SER A 456 54.34 -42.76 13.42
C SER A 456 53.44 -42.85 12.18
N GLU A 457 52.97 -44.05 11.82
CA GLU A 457 51.98 -44.28 10.76
C GLU A 457 50.77 -43.34 10.91
N ARG A 458 50.31 -43.13 12.16
CA ARG A 458 49.22 -42.20 12.49
C ARG A 458 49.56 -40.73 12.21
N ASN A 459 50.80 -40.32 12.48
CA ASN A 459 51.24 -38.94 12.24
C ASN A 459 51.50 -38.68 10.75
N SER A 460 51.78 -39.72 9.96
CA SER A 460 51.80 -39.63 8.49
C SER A 460 50.41 -39.35 7.91
N ILE A 461 49.37 -39.97 8.46
CA ILE A 461 47.96 -39.71 8.10
C ILE A 461 47.57 -38.27 8.43
N HIS A 462 47.82 -37.82 9.67
CA HIS A 462 47.54 -36.43 10.07
C HIS A 462 48.30 -35.39 9.25
N LYS A 463 49.54 -35.68 8.85
CA LYS A 463 50.33 -34.81 7.96
C LYS A 463 49.67 -34.66 6.59
N ASN A 464 49.21 -35.77 6.00
CA ASN A 464 48.56 -35.76 4.69
C ASN A 464 47.17 -35.08 4.75
N LEU A 465 46.43 -35.28 5.84
CA LEU A 465 45.16 -34.59 6.10
C LEU A 465 45.35 -33.07 6.22
N ALA A 466 46.31 -32.62 7.05
CA ALA A 466 46.60 -31.20 7.24
C ALA A 466 47.04 -30.52 5.93
N PHE A 467 47.87 -31.20 5.13
CA PHE A 467 48.29 -30.70 3.81
C PHE A 467 47.12 -30.58 2.82
N THR A 468 46.23 -31.58 2.81
CA THR A 468 45.06 -31.62 1.92
C THR A 468 44.07 -30.48 2.27
N LEU A 469 43.82 -30.25 3.57
CA LEU A 469 42.95 -29.16 4.03
C LEU A 469 43.56 -27.77 3.76
N LEU A 470 44.88 -27.62 3.91
CA LEU A 470 45.57 -26.36 3.62
C LEU A 470 45.41 -25.96 2.14
N ILE A 471 45.53 -26.91 1.22
CA ILE A 471 45.33 -26.65 -0.22
C ILE A 471 43.86 -26.30 -0.50
N ALA A 472 42.91 -27.02 0.11
CA ALA A 472 41.48 -26.73 -0.05
C ALA A 472 41.13 -25.30 0.42
N GLU A 473 41.70 -24.86 1.53
CA GLU A 473 41.45 -23.53 2.07
C GLU A 473 42.05 -22.41 1.21
N LEU A 474 43.27 -22.59 0.69
CA LEU A 474 43.89 -21.64 -0.25
C LEU A 474 43.09 -21.54 -1.56
N LEU A 475 42.57 -22.66 -2.07
CA LEU A 475 41.69 -22.68 -3.23
C LEU A 475 40.35 -21.98 -2.96
N PHE A 476 39.83 -22.10 -1.75
CA PHE A 476 38.59 -21.45 -1.34
C PHE A 476 38.75 -19.92 -1.27
N VAL A 477 39.83 -19.44 -0.64
CA VAL A 477 40.14 -18.00 -0.54
C VAL A 477 40.41 -17.38 -1.91
N THR A 478 41.13 -18.07 -2.80
CA THR A 478 41.36 -17.58 -4.17
C THR A 478 40.11 -17.67 -5.05
N GLY A 479 39.20 -18.59 -4.74
CA GLY A 479 37.95 -18.82 -5.47
C GLY A 479 36.81 -17.87 -5.13
N ILE A 480 36.81 -17.27 -3.93
CA ILE A 480 35.70 -16.42 -3.46
C ILE A 480 35.45 -15.21 -4.37
N ASP A 481 36.50 -14.70 -5.02
CA ASP A 481 36.45 -13.51 -5.89
C ASP A 481 36.28 -13.84 -7.38
N GLN A 482 36.29 -15.12 -7.75
CA GLN A 482 36.21 -15.57 -9.15
C GLN A 482 34.80 -16.03 -9.58
N ALA A 483 33.77 -15.73 -8.78
CA ALA A 483 32.39 -16.15 -9.03
C ALA A 483 31.79 -15.57 -10.33
N GLU A 484 32.33 -14.46 -10.84
CA GLU A 484 31.88 -13.81 -12.09
C GLU A 484 32.37 -14.55 -13.35
N HIS A 485 33.53 -15.21 -13.28
CA HIS A 485 34.10 -15.98 -14.38
C HIS A 485 33.64 -17.45 -14.31
N LYS A 486 32.59 -17.79 -15.06
CA LYS A 486 31.95 -19.13 -15.08
C LYS A 486 32.94 -20.31 -15.20
N ILE A 487 33.97 -20.17 -16.04
CA ILE A 487 34.97 -21.22 -16.26
C ILE A 487 35.87 -21.37 -15.03
N ALA A 488 36.41 -20.26 -14.50
CA ALA A 488 37.26 -20.27 -13.32
C ALA A 488 36.51 -20.81 -12.09
N CYS A 489 35.27 -20.37 -11.88
CA CYS A 489 34.40 -20.85 -10.81
C CYS A 489 34.16 -22.38 -10.90
N SER A 490 33.85 -22.90 -12.10
CA SER A 490 33.64 -24.35 -12.28
C SER A 490 34.91 -25.17 -12.04
N VAL A 491 36.07 -24.68 -12.47
CA VAL A 491 37.35 -25.38 -12.28
C VAL A 491 37.73 -25.40 -10.80
N ILE A 492 37.62 -24.26 -10.11
CA ILE A 492 37.91 -24.15 -8.68
C ILE A 492 36.95 -25.02 -7.85
N ALA A 493 35.66 -25.04 -8.19
CA ALA A 493 34.69 -25.93 -7.55
C ALA A 493 35.05 -27.41 -7.72
N GLY A 494 35.53 -27.82 -8.90
CA GLY A 494 36.01 -29.19 -9.15
C GLY A 494 37.21 -29.56 -8.27
N PHE A 495 38.21 -28.68 -8.17
CA PHE A 495 39.37 -28.90 -7.29
C PHE A 495 38.98 -28.93 -5.81
N LEU A 496 38.12 -28.00 -5.35
CA LEU A 496 37.63 -27.99 -3.98
C LEU A 496 36.91 -29.30 -3.62
N HIS A 497 36.06 -29.80 -4.53
CA HIS A 497 35.38 -31.08 -4.32
C HIS A 497 36.38 -32.24 -4.18
N PHE A 498 37.40 -32.29 -5.04
CA PHE A 498 38.46 -33.31 -4.95
C PHE A 498 39.22 -33.27 -3.62
N PHE A 499 39.69 -32.09 -3.18
CA PHE A 499 40.45 -31.97 -1.94
C PHE A 499 39.60 -32.24 -0.70
N PHE A 500 38.32 -31.85 -0.68
CA PHE A 500 37.42 -32.21 0.42
C PHE A 500 37.11 -33.71 0.46
N LEU A 501 36.95 -34.37 -0.69
CA LEU A 501 36.82 -35.84 -0.75
C LEU A 501 38.09 -36.54 -0.26
N ALA A 502 39.27 -36.05 -0.66
CA ALA A 502 40.54 -36.59 -0.19
C ALA A 502 40.70 -36.41 1.33
N ALA A 503 40.34 -35.24 1.87
CA ALA A 503 40.34 -34.99 3.31
C ALA A 503 39.39 -35.94 4.04
N PHE A 504 38.19 -36.15 3.49
CA PHE A 504 37.23 -37.14 3.99
C PHE A 504 37.84 -38.55 4.02
N THR A 505 38.46 -39.01 2.93
CA THR A 505 39.14 -40.31 2.88
C THR A 505 40.24 -40.42 3.94
N TRP A 506 41.06 -39.38 4.15
CA TRP A 506 42.09 -39.39 5.19
C TRP A 506 41.51 -39.46 6.60
N MET A 507 40.38 -38.80 6.87
CA MET A 507 39.67 -38.91 8.15
C MET A 507 39.10 -40.33 8.39
N PHE A 508 38.65 -41.03 7.34
CA PHE A 508 38.22 -42.43 7.42
C PHE A 508 39.35 -43.43 7.63
N VAL A 509 40.57 -43.09 7.20
CA VAL A 509 41.76 -43.93 7.42
C VAL A 509 42.33 -43.70 8.83
N GLU A 510 42.03 -42.56 9.44
CA GLU A 510 42.42 -42.21 10.80
C GLU A 510 41.55 -42.87 11.89
N GLY A 511 40.23 -42.96 11.64
CA GLY A 511 39.24 -43.56 12.55
C GLY A 511 39.07 -45.06 12.34
#